data_AF-A0A7L7SES4-F1
#
_entry.id   AF-A0A7L7SES4-F1
#
_cell.length_a   1.000
_cell.length_b   1.000
_cell.length_c   1.000
_cell.angle_alpha   90.00
_cell.angle_beta   90.00
_cell.angle_gamma   90.00
#
_symmetry.space_group_name_H-M   'P 1'
#
loop_
_entity.id
_entity.type
_entity.pdbx_description
1 polymer ?
#
loop_
_entity_poly.entity_id
_entity_poly.type
_entity_poly.pdbx_seq_one_letter_code
_entity_poly.pdbx_strand_id
1 'polypeptide(L)'
;MALLHQYVSLPASCVSFKSREQVSAAPISKARFIGRGTASSCPVRCLASDTNVFDEKSIGRRSANYQPPIWHFDYVQSLGSTYKEQTYGELVENLKEEVREMFKKLKNDQLAQLEHVDILQRLGLSYHFGDEIKNILRGIFTNSSCNNMWKEKTLYALSLEFRLLRQHGYSVPPEVFSSFKDETGKFMASMDDGTMAILSLYEASFLMTEGESILEEARDFAIKHLEEYIEKNELDQNDHLSLLVSHALELPLHWRMLRLETRWFIDVYERKTDMNSSLLELAKLDFNIVQSTHQEDLKYVSRWWRNTGLGEKLDFARDRLMENFLWTVGVVFEPQFGYCRRMLTKVNALITVIDDIYDVYGTLDELELFTDAVERWDMDAMDQLPDYMKMCFLALHNSINDMAYTVLKEQGLHIVKYLKKAWADICKTYLQEAKWYFSGYTPTLQEYIQNAWISISAPVILVHAYFLVTKAITKEELDCLEEYPSIIRQSSIILRLADDLGTSSDEIKRGDVPKSIQCYMHEVGASEEEARQHIKLLINETWKQMNEDRVAELGFSQTFIEIATNLARMAQCMYQHGDGHGIQDRETKDRVLSLLVNPVPFY
;
A
#
# COMPACT_ATOMS: atom_id res chain seq x y z
N MET A 1 -14.75 11.12 41.39
CA MET A 1 -15.09 12.34 42.15
C MET A 1 -16.05 13.16 41.31
N ALA A 2 -17.08 13.72 41.94
CA ALA A 2 -18.24 14.31 41.30
C ALA A 2 -18.26 15.86 41.42
N LEU A 3 -19.09 16.51 40.58
CA LEU A 3 -19.71 17.87 40.70
C LEU A 3 -18.80 19.08 40.35
N LEU A 4 -19.22 20.20 39.75
CA LEU A 4 -20.42 20.75 39.05
C LEU A 4 -20.10 22.22 38.62
N HIS A 5 -21.04 22.86 37.90
CA HIS A 5 -21.16 24.27 37.40
C HIS A 5 -20.69 24.51 35.95
N GLN A 6 -21.49 24.75 34.89
CA GLN A 6 -22.81 25.35 34.55
C GLN A 6 -22.92 26.90 34.38
N TYR A 7 -23.17 27.30 33.11
CA TYR A 7 -23.90 28.47 32.53
C TYR A 7 -23.33 29.91 32.67
N VAL A 8 -23.35 30.81 31.66
CA VAL A 8 -24.52 31.47 30.98
C VAL A 8 -24.13 32.09 29.59
N SER A 9 -25.17 32.34 28.79
CA SER A 9 -25.41 32.78 27.39
C SER A 9 -25.03 34.19 26.84
N LEU A 10 -24.99 34.24 25.48
CA LEU A 10 -25.02 35.28 24.39
C LEU A 10 -26.03 36.48 24.53
N PRO A 11 -26.31 37.42 23.55
CA PRO A 11 -25.93 37.58 22.10
C PRO A 11 -25.74 39.03 21.50
N ALA A 12 -25.55 39.08 20.15
CA ALA A 12 -25.88 40.15 19.16
C ALA A 12 -24.81 41.25 18.90
N SER A 13 -24.59 41.79 17.70
CA SER A 13 -25.50 42.11 16.58
C SER A 13 -24.77 42.44 15.25
N CYS A 14 -25.47 42.22 14.13
CA CYS A 14 -25.18 42.64 12.76
C CYS A 14 -24.98 44.15 12.57
N VAL A 15 -24.13 44.55 11.60
CA VAL A 15 -24.32 45.78 10.81
C VAL A 15 -23.90 45.52 9.36
N SER A 16 -24.87 45.70 8.45
CA SER A 16 -24.69 45.76 7.00
C SER A 16 -24.33 47.18 6.55
N PHE A 17 -23.43 47.34 5.57
CA PHE A 17 -23.41 48.52 4.72
C PHE A 17 -23.31 48.12 3.24
N LYS A 18 -24.37 48.45 2.50
CA LYS A 18 -24.39 48.54 1.03
C LYS A 18 -24.04 49.98 0.66
N SER A 19 -23.18 50.16 -0.33
CA SER A 19 -23.29 51.29 -1.26
C SER A 19 -22.69 50.93 -2.62
N ARG A 20 -23.58 50.79 -3.60
CA ARG A 20 -23.30 50.85 -5.04
C ARG A 20 -22.97 52.30 -5.40
N GLU A 21 -21.98 52.50 -6.26
CA GLU A 21 -22.02 53.59 -7.24
C GLU A 21 -21.61 53.06 -8.63
N GLN A 22 -22.54 53.21 -9.57
CA GLN A 22 -22.36 53.08 -11.01
C GLN A 22 -22.16 54.49 -11.58
N VAL A 23 -21.20 54.68 -12.47
CA VAL A 23 -21.14 55.82 -13.43
C VAL A 23 -20.71 55.22 -14.77
N SER A 24 -21.67 54.83 -15.61
CA SER A 24 -22.20 55.56 -16.78
C SER A 24 -21.14 55.91 -17.85
N ALA A 25 -21.11 55.10 -18.90
CA ALA A 25 -20.53 55.41 -20.19
C ALA A 25 -21.55 56.15 -21.08
N ALA A 26 -21.10 57.10 -21.89
CA ALA A 26 -21.85 57.61 -23.04
C ALA A 26 -20.92 57.84 -24.26
N PRO A 27 -21.42 57.60 -25.49
CA PRO A 27 -20.63 57.44 -26.73
C PRO A 27 -20.77 58.62 -27.70
N ILE A 28 -19.94 58.71 -28.75
CA ILE A 28 -20.10 59.50 -30.01
C ILE A 28 -18.84 59.20 -30.86
N SER A 29 -18.79 59.04 -32.18
CA SER A 29 -19.75 58.91 -33.29
C SER A 29 -18.97 58.45 -34.54
N LYS A 30 -19.66 57.79 -35.47
CA LYS A 30 -19.14 57.39 -36.79
C LYS A 30 -19.18 58.58 -37.77
N ALA A 31 -18.12 58.78 -38.55
CA ALA A 31 -18.18 59.51 -39.82
C ALA A 31 -17.50 58.70 -40.94
N ARG A 32 -18.27 58.43 -42.00
CA ARG A 32 -17.83 57.86 -43.28
C ARG A 32 -17.26 58.97 -44.16
N PHE A 33 -16.13 58.74 -44.80
CA PHE A 33 -15.78 59.42 -46.06
C PHE A 33 -15.27 58.41 -47.09
N ILE A 34 -15.77 58.56 -48.31
CA ILE A 34 -15.48 57.78 -49.51
C ILE A 34 -14.34 58.50 -50.26
N GLY A 35 -13.33 57.76 -50.71
CA GLY A 35 -12.30 58.29 -51.62
C GLY A 35 -11.46 57.17 -52.24
N ARG A 36 -11.63 56.94 -53.55
CA ARG A 36 -10.80 56.05 -54.39
C ARG A 36 -9.40 56.64 -54.59
N GLY A 37 -8.36 55.81 -54.62
CA GLY A 37 -7.05 56.22 -55.17
C GLY A 37 -5.88 55.30 -54.82
N THR A 38 -5.55 54.42 -55.77
CA THR A 38 -4.22 53.92 -56.21
C THR A 38 -3.08 53.65 -55.20
N ALA A 39 -2.48 52.47 -55.38
CA ALA A 39 -1.39 51.85 -54.64
C ALA A 39 -0.07 52.64 -54.59
N SER A 40 0.63 52.50 -53.45
CA SER A 40 2.08 52.67 -53.31
C SER A 40 2.52 52.09 -51.96
N SER A 41 3.37 51.06 -52.00
CA SER A 41 3.95 50.39 -50.84
C SER A 41 5.21 51.13 -50.35
N CYS A 42 5.26 51.49 -49.07
CA CYS A 42 6.50 51.78 -48.35
C CYS A 42 6.40 51.34 -46.88
N PRO A 43 7.46 50.71 -46.32
CA PRO A 43 7.38 50.04 -45.03
C PRO A 43 7.49 51.05 -43.87
N VAL A 44 6.54 51.00 -42.94
CA VAL A 44 6.61 51.73 -41.68
C VAL A 44 7.42 50.89 -40.69
N ARG A 45 8.60 51.38 -40.31
CA ARG A 45 9.34 50.90 -39.14
C ARG A 45 8.64 51.41 -37.88
N CYS A 46 8.01 50.52 -37.12
CA CYS A 46 7.61 50.82 -35.75
C CYS A 46 8.81 50.61 -34.81
N LEU A 47 9.23 51.69 -34.16
CA LEU A 47 10.08 51.65 -32.96
C LEU A 47 9.21 51.13 -31.80
N ALA A 48 9.56 49.97 -31.26
CA ALA A 48 9.01 49.50 -30.00
C ALA A 48 9.52 50.42 -28.89
N SER A 49 8.60 50.89 -28.05
CA SER A 49 8.93 51.59 -26.80
C SER A 49 9.23 50.51 -25.76
N ASP A 50 10.38 50.63 -25.10
CA ASP A 50 10.77 49.77 -23.99
C ASP A 50 9.81 49.96 -22.81
N THR A 51 8.78 49.13 -22.74
CA THR A 51 8.15 48.82 -21.46
C THR A 51 9.14 47.97 -20.67
N ASN A 52 9.68 48.54 -19.60
CA ASN A 52 10.40 47.81 -18.55
C ASN A 52 9.54 46.64 -18.08
N VAL A 53 9.78 45.47 -18.66
CA VAL A 53 9.44 44.18 -18.08
C VAL A 53 10.30 44.11 -16.82
N PHE A 54 9.67 44.15 -15.65
CA PHE A 54 10.32 43.64 -14.45
C PHE A 54 10.73 42.21 -14.80
N ASP A 55 12.04 41.96 -14.88
CA ASP A 55 12.60 40.61 -14.90
C ASP A 55 11.99 39.87 -13.71
N GLU A 56 11.00 39.02 -13.97
CA GLU A 56 10.77 37.86 -13.13
C GLU A 56 12.12 37.14 -13.11
N LYS A 57 12.84 37.25 -11.98
CA LYS A 57 13.96 36.36 -11.67
C LYS A 57 13.49 34.96 -12.05
N SER A 58 14.11 34.34 -13.05
CA SER A 58 13.72 32.98 -13.46
C SER A 58 13.78 32.11 -12.22
N ILE A 59 12.63 31.69 -11.70
CA ILE A 59 12.57 30.78 -10.57
C ILE A 59 13.20 29.49 -11.07
N GLY A 60 14.43 29.19 -10.62
CA GLY A 60 15.14 27.99 -11.00
C GLY A 60 14.47 26.78 -10.35
N ARG A 61 13.52 26.15 -11.05
CA ARG A 61 12.84 24.95 -10.56
C ARG A 61 13.70 23.71 -10.78
N ARG A 62 13.75 22.83 -9.78
CA ARG A 62 14.41 21.51 -9.92
C ARG A 62 13.50 20.59 -10.74
N SER A 63 14.13 19.59 -11.35
CA SER A 63 13.46 18.49 -12.03
C SER A 63 14.20 17.20 -11.73
N ALA A 64 13.46 16.15 -11.41
CA ALA A 64 14.00 14.81 -11.23
C ALA A 64 14.20 14.04 -12.55
N ASN A 65 13.84 14.66 -13.70
CA ASN A 65 13.94 14.05 -15.03
C ASN A 65 13.20 12.70 -15.14
N TYR A 66 12.00 12.63 -14.56
CA TYR A 66 11.18 11.43 -14.61
C TYR A 66 10.85 11.02 -16.04
N GLN A 67 10.82 9.71 -16.28
CA GLN A 67 10.44 9.15 -17.57
C GLN A 67 8.92 9.17 -17.74
N PRO A 68 8.42 9.35 -18.99
CA PRO A 68 6.99 9.28 -19.29
C PRO A 68 6.41 7.88 -19.01
N PRO A 69 5.08 7.75 -18.88
CA PRO A 69 4.45 6.46 -18.60
C PRO A 69 4.67 5.47 -19.75
N ILE A 70 5.11 4.24 -19.45
CA ILE A 70 5.26 3.18 -20.47
C ILE A 70 3.91 2.54 -20.84
N TRP A 71 2.91 2.71 -19.97
CA TRP A 71 1.55 2.19 -20.13
C TRP A 71 0.63 3.30 -20.63
N HIS A 72 0.50 3.44 -21.94
CA HIS A 72 -0.35 4.48 -22.52
C HIS A 72 -1.83 4.25 -22.21
N PHE A 73 -2.58 5.33 -22.07
CA PHE A 73 -4.02 5.27 -21.78
C PHE A 73 -4.78 4.38 -22.77
N ASP A 74 -4.49 4.47 -24.07
CA ASP A 74 -5.22 3.69 -25.08
C ASP A 74 -4.93 2.19 -24.93
N TYR A 75 -3.70 1.82 -24.54
CA TYR A 75 -3.35 0.44 -24.19
C TYR A 75 -4.14 -0.03 -22.96
N VAL A 76 -4.18 0.77 -21.89
CA VAL A 76 -4.95 0.47 -20.67
C VAL A 76 -6.44 0.30 -21.01
N GLN A 77 -7.01 1.19 -21.83
CA GLN A 77 -8.40 1.07 -22.29
C GLN A 77 -8.64 -0.15 -23.18
N SER A 78 -7.62 -0.60 -23.94
CA SER A 78 -7.73 -1.78 -24.81
C SER A 78 -7.60 -3.12 -24.08
N LEU A 79 -7.15 -3.13 -22.82
CA LEU A 79 -7.08 -4.35 -22.02
C LEU A 79 -8.43 -5.06 -22.06
N GLY A 80 -8.44 -6.39 -22.09
CA GLY A 80 -9.67 -7.14 -22.15
C GLY A 80 -9.40 -8.60 -21.88
N SER A 81 -10.36 -9.24 -21.21
CA SER A 81 -10.28 -10.64 -20.85
C SER A 81 -11.50 -11.40 -21.37
N THR A 82 -11.25 -12.62 -21.85
CA THR A 82 -12.29 -13.59 -22.18
C THR A 82 -12.84 -14.27 -20.92
N TYR A 83 -12.09 -14.23 -19.81
CA TYR A 83 -12.44 -14.79 -18.52
C TYR A 83 -13.41 -13.86 -17.79
N LYS A 84 -14.69 -14.06 -18.06
CA LYS A 84 -15.78 -13.32 -17.41
C LYS A 84 -16.59 -14.25 -16.54
N GLU A 85 -17.05 -13.72 -15.41
CA GLU A 85 -17.93 -14.44 -14.50
C GLU A 85 -19.18 -14.97 -15.21
N GLN A 86 -19.73 -14.22 -16.17
CA GLN A 86 -20.89 -14.69 -16.95
C GLN A 86 -20.62 -15.93 -17.80
N THR A 87 -19.35 -16.17 -18.17
CA THR A 87 -18.95 -17.29 -19.04
C THR A 87 -18.57 -18.53 -18.24
N TYR A 88 -17.85 -18.35 -17.13
CA TYR A 88 -17.28 -19.46 -16.34
C TYR A 88 -17.93 -19.64 -14.96
N GLY A 89 -18.93 -18.83 -14.61
CA GLY A 89 -19.54 -18.83 -13.28
C GLY A 89 -20.08 -20.20 -12.85
N GLU A 90 -20.76 -20.92 -13.74
CA GLU A 90 -21.26 -22.27 -13.42
C GLU A 90 -20.14 -23.26 -13.13
N LEU A 91 -19.06 -23.24 -13.92
CA LEU A 91 -17.89 -24.09 -13.69
C LEU A 91 -17.20 -23.75 -12.37
N VAL A 92 -17.04 -22.46 -12.07
CA VAL A 92 -16.45 -21.99 -10.80
C VAL A 92 -17.29 -22.45 -9.60
N GLU A 93 -18.62 -22.33 -9.66
CA GLU A 93 -19.48 -22.80 -8.56
C GLU A 93 -19.45 -24.31 -8.40
N ASN A 94 -19.41 -25.08 -9.49
CA ASN A 94 -19.24 -26.54 -9.42
C ASN A 94 -17.91 -26.92 -8.75
N LEU A 95 -16.81 -26.27 -9.14
CA LEU A 95 -15.50 -26.49 -8.54
C LEU A 95 -15.47 -26.09 -7.05
N LYS A 96 -16.15 -25.00 -6.67
CA LYS A 96 -16.28 -24.61 -5.25
C LYS A 96 -17.03 -25.67 -4.44
N GLU A 97 -18.10 -26.25 -4.98
CA GLU A 97 -18.80 -27.36 -4.32
C GLU A 97 -17.93 -28.60 -4.16
N GLU A 98 -17.10 -28.94 -5.16
CA GLU A 98 -16.12 -30.02 -5.03
C GLU A 98 -15.14 -29.77 -3.88
N VAL A 99 -14.64 -28.54 -3.73
CA VAL A 99 -13.77 -28.15 -2.61
C VAL A 99 -14.51 -28.24 -1.26
N ARG A 100 -15.79 -27.84 -1.20
CA ARG A 100 -16.62 -28.03 0.00
C ARG A 100 -16.78 -29.49 0.39
N GLU A 101 -16.91 -30.39 -0.59
CA GLU A 101 -16.91 -31.83 -0.34
C GLU A 101 -15.54 -32.35 0.17
N MET A 102 -14.42 -31.75 -0.26
CA MET A 102 -13.10 -32.09 0.28
C MET A 102 -13.01 -31.80 1.78
N PHE A 103 -13.47 -30.62 2.23
CA PHE A 103 -13.50 -30.29 3.66
C PHE A 103 -14.25 -31.35 4.50
N LYS A 104 -15.35 -31.90 3.97
CA LYS A 104 -16.13 -32.95 4.66
C LYS A 104 -15.35 -34.26 4.77
N LYS A 105 -14.61 -34.64 3.72
CA LYS A 105 -13.78 -35.86 3.70
C LYS A 105 -12.62 -35.78 4.69
N LEU A 106 -12.05 -34.59 4.86
CA LEU A 106 -10.89 -34.35 5.73
C LEU A 106 -11.25 -34.22 7.23
N LYS A 107 -12.54 -34.27 7.61
CA LYS A 107 -13.03 -33.94 8.96
C LYS A 107 -12.30 -34.64 10.12
N ASN A 108 -11.76 -35.83 9.91
CA ASN A 108 -11.12 -36.64 10.94
C ASN A 108 -9.58 -36.61 10.90
N ASP A 109 -8.98 -35.84 9.99
CA ASP A 109 -7.52 -35.70 9.83
C ASP A 109 -7.13 -34.23 9.98
N GLN A 110 -6.65 -33.87 11.18
CA GLN A 110 -6.31 -32.48 11.50
C GLN A 110 -5.16 -31.96 10.64
N LEU A 111 -4.16 -32.79 10.33
CA LEU A 111 -3.02 -32.36 9.53
C LEU A 111 -3.47 -32.08 8.11
N ALA A 112 -4.21 -33.01 7.50
CA ALA A 112 -4.72 -32.81 6.15
C ALA A 112 -5.69 -31.60 6.05
N GLN A 113 -6.46 -31.30 7.11
CA GLN A 113 -7.25 -30.08 7.19
C GLN A 113 -6.37 -28.82 7.17
N LEU A 114 -5.30 -28.78 7.95
CA LEU A 114 -4.37 -27.64 7.99
C LEU A 114 -3.66 -27.46 6.63
N GLU A 115 -3.18 -28.54 6.02
CA GLU A 115 -2.56 -28.51 4.69
C GLU A 115 -3.53 -28.00 3.63
N HIS A 116 -4.80 -28.43 3.69
CA HIS A 116 -5.81 -27.96 2.75
C HIS A 116 -6.11 -26.47 2.93
N VAL A 117 -6.18 -25.98 4.17
CA VAL A 117 -6.32 -24.54 4.46
C VAL A 117 -5.13 -23.75 3.92
N ASP A 118 -3.90 -24.23 4.15
CA ASP A 118 -2.69 -23.58 3.66
C ASP A 118 -2.65 -23.49 2.12
N ILE A 119 -2.96 -24.60 1.44
CA ILE A 119 -3.04 -24.65 -0.02
C ILE A 119 -4.09 -23.67 -0.55
N LEU A 120 -5.28 -23.60 0.07
CA LEU A 120 -6.33 -22.65 -0.32
C LEU A 120 -5.92 -21.19 -0.14
N GLN A 121 -5.20 -20.87 0.95
CA GLN A 121 -4.69 -19.53 1.19
C GLN A 121 -3.65 -19.15 0.13
N ARG A 122 -2.68 -20.02 -0.12
CA ARG A 122 -1.59 -19.76 -1.08
C ARG A 122 -2.08 -19.73 -2.53
N LEU A 123 -3.08 -20.54 -2.88
CA LEU A 123 -3.78 -20.46 -4.18
C LEU A 123 -4.73 -19.25 -4.31
N GLY A 124 -4.84 -18.41 -3.28
CA GLY A 124 -5.68 -17.21 -3.32
C GLY A 124 -7.18 -17.50 -3.34
N LEU A 125 -7.60 -18.69 -2.89
CA LEU A 125 -9.00 -19.15 -2.90
C LEU A 125 -9.70 -18.99 -1.55
N SER A 126 -8.94 -18.72 -0.48
CA SER A 126 -9.45 -18.71 0.90
C SER A 126 -10.66 -17.79 1.13
N TYR A 127 -10.77 -16.67 0.41
CA TYR A 127 -11.88 -15.73 0.57
C TYR A 127 -13.25 -16.31 0.14
N HIS A 128 -13.28 -17.40 -0.62
CA HIS A 128 -14.52 -18.13 -0.95
C HIS A 128 -14.98 -19.10 0.16
N PHE A 129 -14.10 -19.42 1.11
CA PHE A 129 -14.30 -20.48 2.11
C PHE A 129 -14.04 -19.98 3.55
N GLY A 130 -14.25 -18.69 3.79
CA GLY A 130 -13.91 -18.04 5.06
C GLY A 130 -14.59 -18.68 6.28
N ASP A 131 -15.86 -19.05 6.16
CA ASP A 131 -16.62 -19.71 7.24
C ASP A 131 -16.12 -21.12 7.51
N GLU A 132 -15.84 -21.91 6.46
CA GLU A 132 -15.30 -23.26 6.57
C GLU A 132 -13.91 -23.23 7.26
N ILE A 133 -13.01 -22.37 6.78
CA ILE A 133 -11.66 -22.21 7.35
C ILE A 133 -11.75 -21.79 8.83
N LYS A 134 -12.57 -20.78 9.15
CA LYS A 134 -12.76 -20.30 10.52
C LYS A 134 -13.27 -21.41 11.44
N ASN A 135 -14.23 -22.21 10.99
CA ASN A 135 -14.79 -23.32 11.76
C ASN A 135 -13.76 -24.43 12.02
N ILE A 136 -12.94 -24.77 11.02
CA ILE A 136 -11.86 -25.76 11.13
C ILE A 136 -10.80 -25.29 12.14
N LEU A 137 -10.26 -24.09 11.95
CA LEU A 137 -9.22 -23.56 12.84
C LEU A 137 -9.71 -23.40 14.27
N ARG A 138 -10.96 -22.97 14.48
CA ARG A 138 -11.57 -22.92 15.82
C ARG A 138 -11.62 -24.31 16.47
N GLY A 139 -12.03 -25.32 15.70
CA GLY A 139 -12.10 -26.71 16.17
C GLY A 139 -10.73 -27.25 16.58
N ILE A 140 -9.72 -27.03 15.73
CA ILE A 140 -8.33 -27.43 15.99
C ILE A 140 -7.78 -26.72 17.22
N PHE A 141 -7.93 -25.39 17.31
CA PHE A 141 -7.48 -24.61 18.46
C PHE A 141 -8.11 -25.10 19.77
N THR A 142 -9.42 -25.33 19.78
CA THR A 142 -10.14 -25.80 20.97
C THR A 142 -9.67 -27.19 21.38
N ASN A 143 -9.44 -28.09 20.42
CA ASN A 143 -8.95 -29.44 20.73
C ASN A 143 -7.53 -29.40 21.30
N SER A 144 -6.62 -28.66 20.65
CA SER A 144 -5.22 -28.60 21.05
C SER A 144 -5.01 -27.91 22.40
N SER A 145 -5.69 -26.79 22.64
CA SER A 145 -5.56 -26.02 23.89
C SER A 145 -6.16 -26.75 25.10
N CYS A 146 -7.34 -27.35 24.97
CA CYS A 146 -8.01 -28.04 26.08
C CYS A 146 -7.34 -29.36 26.45
N ASN A 147 -6.76 -30.08 25.47
CA ASN A 147 -6.21 -31.42 25.68
C ASN A 147 -4.66 -31.45 25.69
N ASN A 148 -4.00 -30.29 25.60
CA ASN A 148 -2.53 -30.15 25.54
C ASN A 148 -1.88 -31.02 24.44
N MET A 149 -2.57 -31.22 23.33
CA MET A 149 -2.16 -32.12 22.24
C MET A 149 -0.96 -31.61 21.43
N TRP A 150 -0.49 -30.39 21.67
CA TRP A 150 0.69 -29.85 20.98
C TRP A 150 1.95 -30.69 21.19
N LYS A 151 2.08 -31.35 22.34
CA LYS A 151 3.27 -32.16 22.69
C LYS A 151 3.38 -33.49 21.94
N GLU A 152 2.31 -33.93 21.29
CA GLU A 152 2.26 -35.22 20.58
C GLU A 152 2.43 -35.08 19.07
N LYS A 153 2.60 -33.85 18.56
CA LYS A 153 2.68 -33.54 17.13
C LYS A 153 4.11 -33.60 16.61
N THR A 154 4.25 -33.90 15.32
CA THR A 154 5.52 -33.73 14.60
C THR A 154 5.85 -32.23 14.46
N LEU A 155 7.13 -31.90 14.21
CA LEU A 155 7.55 -30.51 14.03
C LEU A 155 6.78 -29.83 12.88
N TYR A 156 6.59 -30.55 11.78
CA TYR A 156 5.82 -30.07 10.62
C TYR A 156 4.37 -29.71 11.01
N ALA A 157 3.64 -30.65 11.62
CA ALA A 157 2.24 -30.44 11.97
C ALA A 157 2.07 -29.33 13.00
N LEU A 158 2.95 -29.26 14.00
CA LEU A 158 2.89 -28.20 15.00
C LEU A 158 3.20 -26.82 14.40
N SER A 159 4.24 -26.72 13.55
CA SER A 159 4.63 -25.45 12.94
C SER A 159 3.54 -24.90 12.02
N LEU A 160 2.93 -25.79 11.21
CA LEU A 160 1.82 -25.43 10.34
C LEU A 160 0.59 -24.98 11.15
N GLU A 161 0.23 -25.72 12.19
CA GLU A 161 -0.87 -25.35 13.09
C GLU A 161 -0.61 -24.01 13.77
N PHE A 162 0.57 -23.82 14.33
CA PHE A 162 0.98 -22.59 15.00
C PHE A 162 0.84 -21.38 14.06
N ARG A 163 1.40 -21.50 12.84
CA ARG A 163 1.35 -20.44 11.84
C ARG A 163 -0.09 -20.10 11.47
N LEU A 164 -0.89 -21.09 11.07
CA LEU A 164 -2.26 -20.86 10.62
C LEU A 164 -3.14 -20.31 11.75
N LEU A 165 -2.99 -20.80 12.98
CA LEU A 165 -3.73 -20.29 14.14
C LEU A 165 -3.37 -18.83 14.45
N ARG A 166 -2.09 -18.49 14.53
CA ARG A 166 -1.68 -17.10 14.79
C ARG A 166 -2.03 -16.16 13.63
N GLN A 167 -1.96 -16.63 12.38
CA GLN A 167 -2.39 -15.83 11.21
C GLN A 167 -3.87 -15.43 11.33
N HIS A 168 -4.70 -16.29 11.92
CA HIS A 168 -6.13 -16.09 12.16
C HIS A 168 -6.46 -15.53 13.56
N GLY A 169 -5.48 -14.96 14.26
CA GLY A 169 -5.68 -14.24 15.52
C GLY A 169 -5.83 -15.11 16.77
N TYR A 170 -5.55 -16.41 16.70
CA TYR A 170 -5.53 -17.25 17.89
C TYR A 170 -4.22 -17.08 18.66
N SER A 171 -4.32 -16.95 19.98
CA SER A 171 -3.16 -16.89 20.87
C SER A 171 -2.62 -18.32 21.10
N VAL A 172 -1.50 -18.64 20.45
CA VAL A 172 -0.77 -19.89 20.64
C VAL A 172 0.60 -19.58 21.26
N PRO A 173 0.92 -20.09 22.46
CA PRO A 173 2.19 -19.79 23.14
C PRO A 173 3.40 -20.36 22.37
N PRO A 174 4.56 -19.66 22.30
CA PRO A 174 5.76 -20.16 21.63
C PRO A 174 6.38 -21.37 22.35
N GLU A 175 6.08 -21.59 23.63
CA GLU A 175 6.53 -22.72 24.44
C GLU A 175 6.08 -24.08 23.89
N VAL A 176 5.11 -24.11 22.96
CA VAL A 176 4.75 -25.34 22.24
C VAL A 176 5.94 -25.95 21.51
N PHE A 177 6.93 -25.14 21.10
CA PHE A 177 8.14 -25.61 20.44
C PHE A 177 9.22 -26.14 21.40
N SER A 178 9.04 -26.00 22.73
CA SER A 178 10.04 -26.46 23.69
C SER A 178 10.27 -27.96 23.67
N SER A 179 9.33 -28.76 23.16
CA SER A 179 9.51 -30.22 22.98
C SER A 179 10.52 -30.59 21.90
N PHE A 180 10.91 -29.65 21.03
CA PHE A 180 11.89 -29.86 19.96
C PHE A 180 13.30 -29.36 20.35
N LYS A 181 13.50 -29.06 21.63
CA LYS A 181 14.78 -28.62 22.18
C LYS A 181 15.45 -29.73 22.99
N ASP A 182 16.78 -29.78 22.95
CA ASP A 182 17.59 -30.70 23.74
C ASP A 182 17.73 -30.26 25.21
N GLU A 183 18.45 -31.05 26.01
CA GLU A 183 18.73 -30.75 27.42
C GLU A 183 19.54 -29.46 27.62
N THR A 184 20.24 -28.98 26.57
CA THR A 184 20.97 -27.71 26.58
C THR A 184 20.08 -26.52 26.21
N GLY A 185 18.81 -26.78 25.86
CA GLY A 185 17.82 -25.79 25.46
C GLY A 185 17.91 -25.37 24.00
N LYS A 186 18.65 -26.11 23.16
CA LYS A 186 18.80 -25.81 21.73
C LYS A 186 17.88 -26.64 20.85
N PHE A 187 17.37 -26.07 19.77
CA PHE A 187 16.62 -26.84 18.76
C PHE A 187 17.44 -28.03 18.23
N MET A 188 16.81 -29.20 18.24
CA MET A 188 17.40 -30.43 17.73
C MET A 188 17.09 -30.59 16.25
N ALA A 189 18.12 -30.81 15.44
CA ALA A 189 17.94 -31.37 14.10
C ALA A 189 17.79 -32.88 14.23
N SER A 190 16.57 -33.41 14.23
CA SER A 190 16.40 -34.86 14.06
C SER A 190 16.53 -35.23 12.58
N MET A 191 17.09 -36.39 12.27
CA MET A 191 17.12 -36.89 10.88
C MET A 191 15.71 -37.15 10.32
N ASP A 192 14.71 -37.25 11.20
CA ASP A 192 13.32 -37.59 10.87
C ASP A 192 12.46 -36.36 10.54
N ASP A 193 12.85 -35.16 10.95
CA ASP A 193 12.00 -33.96 10.79
C ASP A 193 11.88 -33.52 9.32
N GLY A 194 12.83 -33.86 8.45
CA GLY A 194 12.79 -33.52 7.02
C GLY A 194 12.80 -32.01 6.73
N THR A 195 13.24 -31.62 5.53
CA THR A 195 13.35 -30.19 5.16
C THR A 195 12.01 -29.45 5.22
N MET A 196 10.89 -30.13 4.94
CA MET A 196 9.55 -29.55 5.03
C MET A 196 9.15 -29.11 6.45
N ALA A 197 9.57 -29.83 7.49
CA ALA A 197 9.28 -29.40 8.86
C ALA A 197 10.11 -28.17 9.24
N ILE A 198 11.38 -28.15 8.84
CA ILE A 198 12.28 -27.00 9.06
C ILE A 198 11.76 -25.76 8.33
N LEU A 199 11.32 -25.92 7.07
CA LEU A 199 10.66 -24.85 6.32
C LEU A 199 9.39 -24.36 7.02
N SER A 200 8.58 -25.26 7.54
CA SER A 200 7.37 -24.88 8.26
C SER A 200 7.66 -24.16 9.57
N LEU A 201 8.73 -24.55 10.28
CA LEU A 201 9.23 -23.86 11.47
C LEU A 201 9.76 -22.45 11.13
N TYR A 202 10.51 -22.33 10.03
CA TYR A 202 10.96 -21.05 9.49
C TYR A 202 9.77 -20.12 9.28
N GLU A 203 8.75 -20.56 8.52
CA GLU A 203 7.58 -19.74 8.22
C GLU A 203 6.76 -19.39 9.47
N ALA A 204 6.64 -20.33 10.42
CA ALA A 204 5.97 -20.10 11.70
C ALA A 204 6.70 -19.05 12.57
N SER A 205 8.03 -19.00 12.51
CA SER A 205 8.81 -18.07 13.34
C SER A 205 8.53 -16.60 13.03
N PHE A 206 8.13 -16.24 11.81
CA PHE A 206 7.81 -14.85 11.43
C PHE A 206 6.50 -14.32 12.03
N LEU A 207 5.74 -15.17 12.73
CA LEU A 207 4.56 -14.79 13.49
C LEU A 207 4.90 -14.45 14.96
N MET A 208 6.18 -14.28 15.26
CA MET A 208 6.66 -13.86 16.57
C MET A 208 6.22 -12.43 16.93
N THR A 209 6.07 -12.22 18.23
CA THR A 209 5.82 -10.94 18.90
C THR A 209 7.03 -10.59 19.79
N GLU A 210 7.04 -9.42 20.40
CA GLU A 210 8.17 -8.92 21.17
C GLU A 210 8.44 -9.81 22.40
N GLY A 211 9.71 -10.13 22.63
CA GLY A 211 10.13 -10.98 23.76
C GLY A 211 10.02 -12.50 23.53
N GLU A 212 9.56 -12.97 22.37
CA GLU A 212 9.43 -14.41 22.07
C GLU A 212 10.75 -15.05 21.58
N SER A 213 11.75 -15.09 22.45
CA SER A 213 13.11 -15.59 22.11
C SER A 213 13.15 -17.03 21.61
N ILE A 214 12.15 -17.86 21.94
CA ILE A 214 12.03 -19.23 21.42
C ILE A 214 11.86 -19.21 19.89
N LEU A 215 11.08 -18.27 19.35
CA LEU A 215 10.83 -18.16 17.92
C LEU A 215 12.01 -17.50 17.19
N GLU A 216 12.73 -16.59 17.85
CA GLU A 216 13.99 -16.05 17.32
C GLU A 216 15.02 -17.18 17.13
N GLU A 217 15.20 -18.01 18.16
CA GLU A 217 16.08 -19.17 18.07
C GLU A 217 15.61 -20.18 17.02
N ALA A 218 14.29 -20.40 16.91
CA ALA A 218 13.70 -21.28 15.90
C ALA A 218 13.99 -20.77 14.48
N ARG A 219 13.88 -19.46 14.26
CA ARG A 219 14.17 -18.80 12.98
C ARG A 219 15.64 -18.99 12.61
N ASP A 220 16.56 -18.69 13.54
CA ASP A 220 18.00 -18.79 13.29
C ASP A 220 18.43 -20.24 13.04
N PHE A 221 17.86 -21.18 13.81
CA PHE A 221 18.04 -22.61 13.58
C PHE A 221 17.55 -23.01 12.18
N ALA A 222 16.36 -22.59 11.79
CA ALA A 222 15.77 -22.99 10.52
C ALA A 222 16.51 -22.38 9.32
N ILE A 223 16.87 -21.09 9.37
CA ILE A 223 17.66 -20.40 8.33
C ILE A 223 18.93 -21.21 8.03
N LYS A 224 19.71 -21.53 9.06
CA LYS A 224 20.97 -22.27 8.89
C LYS A 224 20.76 -23.61 8.15
N HIS A 225 19.74 -24.37 8.54
CA HIS A 225 19.50 -25.69 7.93
C HIS A 225 18.93 -25.59 6.51
N LEU A 226 18.12 -24.58 6.22
CA LEU A 226 17.58 -24.33 4.89
C LEU A 226 18.67 -23.84 3.92
N GLU A 227 19.59 -22.98 4.37
CA GLU A 227 20.76 -22.58 3.60
C GLU A 227 21.66 -23.79 3.29
N GLU A 228 21.97 -24.61 4.30
CA GLU A 228 22.72 -25.86 4.09
C GLU A 228 22.02 -26.83 3.13
N TYR A 229 20.69 -26.86 3.12
CA TYR A 229 19.92 -27.68 2.17
C TYR A 229 20.12 -27.20 0.73
N ILE A 230 20.05 -25.89 0.48
CA ILE A 230 20.25 -25.30 -0.85
C ILE A 230 21.69 -25.52 -1.33
N GLU A 231 22.68 -25.35 -0.45
CA GLU A 231 24.09 -25.60 -0.77
C GLU A 231 24.37 -27.06 -1.18
N LYS A 232 23.71 -28.03 -0.53
CA LYS A 232 23.94 -29.47 -0.76
C LYS A 232 23.22 -30.03 -1.98
N ASN A 233 22.02 -29.53 -2.28
CA ASN A 233 21.17 -30.12 -3.33
C ASN A 233 21.26 -29.39 -4.68
N GLU A 234 21.93 -28.23 -4.72
CA GLU A 234 21.86 -27.26 -5.83
C GLU A 234 20.40 -26.82 -6.10
N LEU A 235 20.20 -25.65 -6.71
CA LEU A 235 18.84 -25.18 -7.03
C LEU A 235 18.25 -26.01 -8.19
N ASP A 236 17.61 -27.14 -7.88
CA ASP A 236 16.82 -27.89 -8.88
C ASP A 236 15.46 -27.20 -9.12
N GLN A 237 15.34 -26.56 -10.28
CA GLN A 237 14.12 -25.88 -10.73
C GLN A 237 12.94 -26.83 -10.98
N ASN A 238 13.18 -28.15 -10.99
CA ASN A 238 12.14 -29.17 -11.10
C ASN A 238 11.71 -29.75 -9.75
N ASP A 239 12.48 -29.52 -8.69
CA ASP A 239 12.16 -29.99 -7.36
C ASP A 239 11.24 -29.01 -6.62
N HIS A 240 10.04 -29.47 -6.26
CA HIS A 240 9.04 -28.65 -5.59
C HIS A 240 9.53 -28.11 -4.24
N LEU A 241 10.26 -28.92 -3.48
CA LEU A 241 10.78 -28.53 -2.17
C LEU A 241 11.87 -27.46 -2.29
N SER A 242 12.81 -27.61 -3.22
CA SER A 242 13.89 -26.64 -3.45
C SER A 242 13.35 -25.28 -3.88
N LEU A 243 12.30 -25.25 -4.71
CA LEU A 243 11.60 -24.00 -5.06
C LEU A 243 10.98 -23.34 -3.83
N LEU A 244 10.30 -24.11 -2.96
CA LEU A 244 9.71 -23.59 -1.73
C LEU A 244 10.76 -23.03 -0.77
N VAL A 245 11.88 -23.73 -0.57
CA VAL A 245 12.94 -23.30 0.34
C VAL A 245 13.63 -22.03 -0.17
N SER A 246 14.01 -21.99 -1.45
CA SER A 246 14.65 -20.82 -2.05
C SER A 246 13.74 -19.59 -1.98
N HIS A 247 12.45 -19.78 -2.23
CA HIS A 247 11.46 -18.70 -2.15
C HIS A 247 11.29 -18.24 -0.71
N ALA A 248 11.14 -19.14 0.26
CA ALA A 248 11.01 -18.74 1.65
C ALA A 248 12.23 -17.95 2.17
N LEU A 249 13.46 -18.36 1.84
CA LEU A 249 14.69 -17.66 2.25
C LEU A 249 14.85 -16.27 1.62
N GLU A 250 14.28 -16.02 0.44
CA GLU A 250 14.27 -14.69 -0.18
C GLU A 250 13.37 -13.71 0.60
N LEU A 251 12.18 -14.16 0.99
CA LEU A 251 11.22 -13.43 1.81
C LEU A 251 10.23 -14.44 2.41
N PRO A 252 9.95 -14.41 3.73
CA PRO A 252 9.03 -15.36 4.35
C PRO A 252 7.59 -15.13 3.87
N LEU A 253 6.79 -16.19 3.82
CA LEU A 253 5.39 -16.16 3.39
C LEU A 253 4.57 -15.09 4.11
N HIS A 254 4.83 -14.88 5.40
CA HIS A 254 4.11 -13.87 6.19
C HIS A 254 4.31 -12.43 5.70
N TRP A 255 5.42 -12.15 5.02
CA TRP A 255 5.78 -10.82 4.52
C TRP A 255 5.54 -10.65 3.01
N ARG A 256 5.08 -11.70 2.33
CA ARG A 256 4.86 -11.68 0.87
C ARG A 256 3.53 -11.01 0.50
N MET A 257 3.54 -10.28 -0.61
CA MET A 257 2.32 -9.76 -1.23
C MET A 257 1.47 -10.93 -1.75
N LEU A 258 0.27 -11.07 -1.20
CA LEU A 258 -0.57 -12.28 -1.34
C LEU A 258 -0.88 -12.65 -2.79
N ARG A 259 -1.22 -11.68 -3.63
CA ARG A 259 -1.64 -11.91 -5.01
C ARG A 259 -0.48 -12.31 -5.91
N LEU A 260 0.71 -11.79 -5.66
CA LEU A 260 1.92 -12.19 -6.34
C LEU A 260 2.36 -13.58 -5.88
N GLU A 261 2.27 -13.87 -4.58
CA GLU A 261 2.45 -15.23 -4.05
C GLU A 261 1.47 -16.21 -4.70
N THR A 262 0.19 -15.85 -4.85
CA THR A 262 -0.78 -16.69 -5.55
C THR A 262 -0.38 -16.99 -6.98
N ARG A 263 0.05 -15.96 -7.73
CA ARG A 263 0.50 -16.16 -9.12
C ARG A 263 1.65 -17.15 -9.16
N TRP A 264 2.66 -16.98 -8.31
CA TRP A 264 3.82 -17.87 -8.24
C TRP A 264 3.42 -19.28 -7.78
N PHE A 265 2.60 -19.39 -6.74
CA PHE A 265 2.23 -20.66 -6.13
C PHE A 265 1.34 -21.53 -7.02
N ILE A 266 0.53 -20.93 -7.91
CA ILE A 266 -0.19 -21.71 -8.93
C ILE A 266 0.78 -22.54 -9.79
N ASP A 267 1.88 -21.94 -10.25
CA ASP A 267 2.87 -22.63 -11.09
C ASP A 267 3.64 -23.70 -10.30
N VAL A 268 3.89 -23.45 -9.01
CA VAL A 268 4.60 -24.37 -8.11
C VAL A 268 3.71 -25.53 -7.69
N TYR A 269 2.43 -25.27 -7.42
CA TYR A 269 1.43 -26.27 -7.07
C TYR A 269 1.14 -27.21 -8.24
N GLU A 270 1.11 -26.70 -9.48
CA GLU A 270 0.97 -27.54 -10.68
C GLU A 270 2.09 -28.59 -10.83
N ARG A 271 3.29 -28.33 -10.30
CA ARG A 271 4.43 -29.27 -10.33
C ARG A 271 4.39 -30.29 -9.19
N LYS A 272 3.53 -30.11 -8.19
CA LYS A 272 3.45 -31.00 -7.03
C LYS A 272 2.91 -32.37 -7.45
N THR A 273 3.57 -33.45 -7.02
CA THR A 273 3.27 -34.82 -7.48
C THR A 273 1.84 -35.28 -7.14
N ASP A 274 1.33 -34.86 -5.98
CA ASP A 274 0.00 -35.17 -5.45
C ASP A 274 -0.96 -33.96 -5.55
N MET A 275 -0.72 -33.06 -6.51
CA MET A 275 -1.57 -31.89 -6.77
C MET A 275 -3.03 -32.30 -7.04
N ASN A 276 -3.97 -31.59 -6.40
CA ASN A 276 -5.40 -31.74 -6.64
C ASN A 276 -5.84 -30.91 -7.86
N SER A 277 -6.31 -31.60 -8.91
CA SER A 277 -6.69 -30.98 -10.18
C SER A 277 -7.83 -29.97 -10.05
N SER A 278 -8.86 -30.26 -9.25
CA SER A 278 -10.00 -29.34 -9.08
C SER A 278 -9.58 -28.05 -8.37
N LEU A 279 -8.66 -28.13 -7.39
CA LEU A 279 -8.10 -26.95 -6.72
C LEU A 279 -7.26 -26.10 -7.68
N LEU A 280 -6.41 -26.74 -8.49
CA LEU A 280 -5.60 -26.03 -9.48
C LEU A 280 -6.49 -25.36 -10.54
N GLU A 281 -7.49 -26.08 -11.04
CA GLU A 281 -8.44 -25.58 -12.03
C GLU A 281 -9.21 -24.35 -11.49
N LEU A 282 -9.73 -24.46 -10.26
CA LEU A 282 -10.41 -23.36 -9.59
C LEU A 282 -9.47 -22.17 -9.39
N ALA A 283 -8.22 -22.39 -8.97
CA ALA A 283 -7.25 -21.34 -8.75
C ALA A 283 -6.93 -20.58 -10.04
N LYS A 284 -6.72 -21.28 -11.16
CA LYS A 284 -6.46 -20.66 -12.48
C LYS A 284 -7.66 -19.83 -12.95
N LEU A 285 -8.87 -20.39 -12.86
CA LEU A 285 -10.10 -19.70 -13.26
C LEU A 285 -10.38 -18.47 -12.41
N ASP A 286 -10.35 -18.64 -11.09
CA ASP A 286 -10.57 -17.54 -10.14
C ASP A 286 -9.54 -16.44 -10.36
N PHE A 287 -8.27 -16.80 -10.55
CA PHE A 287 -7.22 -15.85 -10.82
C PHE A 287 -7.53 -14.98 -12.05
N ASN A 288 -7.92 -15.61 -13.15
CA ASN A 288 -8.21 -14.93 -14.41
C ASN A 288 -9.49 -14.08 -14.37
N ILE A 289 -10.53 -14.53 -13.64
CA ILE A 289 -11.77 -13.76 -13.44
C ILE A 289 -11.50 -12.53 -12.57
N VAL A 290 -10.71 -12.66 -11.51
CA VAL A 290 -10.32 -11.54 -10.65
C VAL A 290 -9.42 -10.56 -11.42
N GLN A 291 -8.47 -11.05 -12.24
CA GLN A 291 -7.67 -10.21 -13.13
C GLN A 291 -8.55 -9.41 -14.11
N SER A 292 -9.59 -10.02 -14.68
CA SER A 292 -10.58 -9.33 -15.53
C SER A 292 -11.29 -8.19 -14.78
N THR A 293 -11.66 -8.43 -13.51
CA THR A 293 -12.22 -7.37 -12.64
C THR A 293 -11.22 -6.25 -12.40
N HIS A 294 -9.95 -6.57 -12.15
CA HIS A 294 -8.89 -5.58 -11.97
C HIS A 294 -8.66 -4.73 -13.22
N GLN A 295 -8.73 -5.32 -14.42
CA GLN A 295 -8.64 -4.56 -15.67
C GLN A 295 -9.77 -3.53 -15.81
N GLU A 296 -11.00 -3.87 -15.42
CA GLU A 296 -12.13 -2.92 -15.44
C GLU A 296 -11.99 -1.80 -14.40
N ASP A 297 -11.53 -2.13 -13.19
CA ASP A 297 -11.20 -1.14 -12.17
C ASP A 297 -10.10 -0.19 -12.68
N LEU A 298 -9.01 -0.71 -13.26
CA LEU A 298 -7.92 0.08 -13.82
C LEU A 298 -8.39 1.00 -14.95
N LYS A 299 -9.21 0.50 -15.88
CA LYS A 299 -9.80 1.31 -16.96
C LYS A 299 -10.64 2.45 -16.42
N TYR A 300 -11.39 2.21 -15.35
CA TYR A 300 -12.18 3.24 -14.70
C TYR A 300 -11.29 4.35 -14.15
N VAL A 301 -10.24 3.98 -13.42
CA VAL A 301 -9.34 4.99 -12.82
C VAL A 301 -8.52 5.69 -13.90
N SER A 302 -8.16 5.04 -15.01
CA SER A 302 -7.41 5.70 -16.09
C SER A 302 -8.23 6.77 -16.82
N ARG A 303 -9.56 6.59 -16.94
CA ARG A 303 -10.46 7.65 -17.41
C ARG A 303 -10.51 8.82 -16.45
N TRP A 304 -10.59 8.55 -15.14
CA TRP A 304 -10.51 9.62 -14.14
C TRP A 304 -9.17 10.35 -14.23
N TRP A 305 -8.05 9.63 -14.29
CA TRP A 305 -6.71 10.21 -14.33
C TRP A 305 -6.52 11.13 -15.53
N ARG A 306 -6.88 10.65 -16.73
CA ARG A 306 -6.88 11.47 -17.96
C ARG A 306 -7.77 12.71 -17.82
N ASN A 307 -8.94 12.60 -17.18
CA ASN A 307 -9.85 13.74 -16.99
C ASN A 307 -9.31 14.79 -16.00
N THR A 308 -8.46 14.42 -15.04
CA THR A 308 -7.81 15.40 -14.15
C THR A 308 -6.85 16.30 -14.91
N GLY A 309 -6.23 15.79 -15.98
CA GLY A 309 -5.18 16.47 -16.73
C GLY A 309 -3.87 16.63 -15.97
N LEU A 310 -3.73 16.06 -14.76
CA LEU A 310 -2.53 16.22 -13.94
C LEU A 310 -1.31 15.57 -14.61
N GLY A 311 -1.41 14.33 -15.07
CA GLY A 311 -0.30 13.63 -15.73
C GLY A 311 0.17 14.27 -17.05
N GLU A 312 -0.68 15.07 -17.71
CA GLU A 312 -0.29 15.81 -18.93
C GLU A 312 0.28 17.20 -18.62
N LYS A 313 -0.32 17.92 -17.65
CA LYS A 313 0.01 19.33 -17.40
C LYS A 313 1.07 19.53 -16.32
N LEU A 314 1.28 18.56 -15.44
CA LEU A 314 2.33 18.57 -14.42
C LEU A 314 3.46 17.63 -14.88
N ASP A 315 4.15 18.02 -15.95
CA ASP A 315 5.21 17.23 -16.59
C ASP A 315 6.44 16.97 -15.71
N PHE A 316 6.57 17.71 -14.61
CA PHE A 316 7.58 17.49 -13.58
C PHE A 316 7.25 16.33 -12.63
N ALA A 317 5.99 15.88 -12.57
CA ALA A 317 5.55 14.85 -11.65
C ALA A 317 5.47 13.48 -12.34
N ARG A 318 5.62 12.41 -11.56
CA ARG A 318 5.54 11.01 -11.99
C ARG A 318 4.11 10.66 -12.42
N ASP A 319 3.92 10.34 -13.70
CA ASP A 319 2.72 9.65 -14.19
C ASP A 319 2.92 8.13 -14.09
N ARG A 320 2.38 7.53 -13.03
CA ARG A 320 2.60 6.12 -12.64
C ARG A 320 1.29 5.40 -12.35
N LEU A 321 0.25 5.65 -13.15
CA LEU A 321 -1.08 5.15 -12.81
C LEU A 321 -1.14 3.61 -12.71
N MET A 322 -0.39 2.90 -13.54
CA MET A 322 -0.34 1.43 -13.51
C MET A 322 0.28 0.93 -12.20
N GLU A 323 1.37 1.54 -11.76
CA GLU A 323 2.08 1.21 -10.53
C GLU A 323 1.25 1.61 -9.29
N ASN A 324 0.56 2.76 -9.33
CA ASN A 324 -0.41 3.16 -8.31
C ASN A 324 -1.57 2.15 -8.17
N PHE A 325 -1.99 1.55 -9.29
CA PHE A 325 -3.00 0.49 -9.28
C PHE A 325 -2.43 -0.85 -8.79
N LEU A 326 -1.19 -1.18 -9.16
CA LEU A 326 -0.48 -2.36 -8.66
C LEU A 326 -0.39 -2.33 -7.13
N TRP A 327 0.00 -1.19 -6.54
CA TRP A 327 -0.05 -0.96 -5.08
C TRP A 327 -1.39 -1.35 -4.49
N THR A 328 -2.47 -0.91 -5.12
CA THR A 328 -3.82 -1.11 -4.61
C THR A 328 -4.26 -2.57 -4.72
N VAL A 329 -3.89 -3.27 -5.80
CA VAL A 329 -4.06 -4.73 -5.90
C VAL A 329 -3.22 -5.44 -4.83
N GLY A 330 -2.02 -4.92 -4.55
CA GLY A 330 -1.15 -5.25 -3.42
C GLY A 330 -1.87 -5.28 -2.06
N VAL A 331 -2.69 -4.28 -1.83
CA VAL A 331 -3.36 -4.03 -0.56
C VAL A 331 -4.70 -4.77 -0.44
N VAL A 332 -5.49 -4.78 -1.52
CA VAL A 332 -6.88 -5.27 -1.52
C VAL A 332 -7.30 -5.85 -2.88
N PHE A 333 -6.99 -7.13 -3.10
CA PHE A 333 -7.19 -7.79 -4.41
C PHE A 333 -8.59 -8.40 -4.59
N GLU A 334 -9.34 -8.66 -3.51
CA GLU A 334 -10.55 -9.46 -3.54
C GLU A 334 -11.69 -8.75 -4.28
N PRO A 335 -12.43 -9.42 -5.19
CA PRO A 335 -13.30 -8.76 -6.17
C PRO A 335 -14.36 -7.84 -5.57
N GLN A 336 -14.90 -8.17 -4.39
CA GLN A 336 -15.93 -7.38 -3.68
C GLN A 336 -15.49 -5.95 -3.31
N PHE A 337 -14.18 -5.68 -3.24
CA PHE A 337 -13.62 -4.39 -2.85
C PHE A 337 -13.28 -3.49 -4.05
N GLY A 338 -13.94 -3.67 -5.21
CA GLY A 338 -13.66 -2.88 -6.41
C GLY A 338 -13.81 -1.36 -6.25
N TYR A 339 -14.76 -0.88 -5.44
CA TYR A 339 -14.86 0.55 -5.15
C TYR A 339 -13.64 1.05 -4.35
N CYS A 340 -13.25 0.32 -3.31
CA CYS A 340 -12.06 0.62 -2.51
C CYS A 340 -10.80 0.66 -3.39
N ARG A 341 -10.60 -0.35 -4.26
CA ARG A 341 -9.48 -0.37 -5.20
C ARG A 341 -9.44 0.87 -6.10
N ARG A 342 -10.58 1.23 -6.69
CA ARG A 342 -10.65 2.40 -7.56
C ARG A 342 -10.32 3.68 -6.81
N MET A 343 -10.83 3.87 -5.59
CA MET A 343 -10.61 5.09 -4.82
C MET A 343 -9.17 5.18 -4.28
N LEU A 344 -8.61 4.10 -3.74
CA LEU A 344 -7.23 4.07 -3.26
C LEU A 344 -6.22 4.30 -4.39
N THR A 345 -6.50 3.82 -5.61
CA THR A 345 -5.64 4.14 -6.77
C THR A 345 -5.64 5.65 -7.08
N LYS A 346 -6.78 6.32 -6.95
CA LYS A 346 -6.86 7.79 -7.09
C LYS A 346 -6.05 8.48 -5.99
N VAL A 347 -6.15 8.00 -4.75
CA VAL A 347 -5.39 8.50 -3.59
C VAL A 347 -3.89 8.36 -3.84
N ASN A 348 -3.40 7.18 -4.25
CA ASN A 348 -1.99 6.95 -4.56
C ASN A 348 -1.46 7.86 -5.69
N ALA A 349 -2.26 8.06 -6.74
CA ALA A 349 -1.89 8.96 -7.84
C ALA A 349 -1.81 10.43 -7.38
N LEU A 350 -2.72 10.88 -6.51
CA LEU A 350 -2.67 12.22 -5.93
C LEU A 350 -1.49 12.38 -4.96
N ILE A 351 -1.21 11.37 -4.12
CA ILE A 351 -0.03 11.33 -3.25
C ILE A 351 1.22 11.51 -4.08
N THR A 352 1.40 10.72 -5.14
CA THR A 352 2.59 10.77 -6.01
C THR A 352 2.82 12.17 -6.60
N VAL A 353 1.76 12.83 -7.09
CA VAL A 353 1.88 14.19 -7.61
C VAL A 353 2.23 15.20 -6.52
N ILE A 354 1.59 15.09 -5.35
CA ILE A 354 1.83 16.02 -4.25
C ILE A 354 3.25 15.84 -3.72
N ASP A 355 3.73 14.62 -3.56
CA ASP A 355 5.12 14.29 -3.22
C ASP A 355 6.10 15.03 -4.13
N ASP A 356 5.94 14.89 -5.46
CA ASP A 356 6.78 15.56 -6.47
C ASP A 356 6.65 17.10 -6.47
N ILE A 357 5.53 17.64 -5.99
CA ILE A 357 5.39 19.08 -5.75
C ILE A 357 6.32 19.50 -4.60
N TYR A 358 6.42 18.73 -3.52
CA TYR A 358 7.20 19.07 -2.33
C TYR A 358 8.70 18.79 -2.47
N ASP A 359 9.10 17.61 -2.92
CA ASP A 359 10.50 17.18 -2.91
C ASP A 359 11.28 17.65 -4.15
N VAL A 360 10.59 17.92 -5.27
CA VAL A 360 11.18 18.34 -6.54
C VAL A 360 10.82 19.79 -6.92
N TYR A 361 9.55 20.08 -7.21
CA TYR A 361 9.22 21.23 -8.07
C TYR A 361 8.95 22.56 -7.35
N GLY A 362 8.31 22.50 -6.18
CA GLY A 362 7.86 23.67 -5.42
C GLY A 362 9.00 24.41 -4.73
N THR A 363 8.85 25.72 -4.62
CA THR A 363 9.68 26.55 -3.73
C THR A 363 9.13 26.54 -2.32
N LEU A 364 9.97 26.76 -1.29
CA LEU A 364 9.52 26.70 0.10
C LEU A 364 8.31 27.60 0.38
N ASP A 365 8.28 28.84 -0.16
CA ASP A 365 7.14 29.75 -0.01
C ASP A 365 5.85 29.20 -0.65
N GLU A 366 5.95 28.59 -1.84
CA GLU A 366 4.80 27.94 -2.49
C GLU A 366 4.30 26.73 -1.68
N LEU A 367 5.22 25.95 -1.10
CA LEU A 367 4.87 24.78 -0.29
C LEU A 367 4.19 25.16 1.02
N GLU A 368 4.59 26.27 1.64
CA GLU A 368 3.90 26.80 2.83
C GLU A 368 2.45 27.20 2.48
N LEU A 369 2.24 27.86 1.34
CA LEU A 369 0.89 28.22 0.87
C LEU A 369 0.04 26.98 0.54
N PHE A 370 0.62 25.97 -0.13
CA PHE A 370 -0.10 24.73 -0.45
C PHE A 370 -0.50 23.97 0.82
N THR A 371 0.41 23.89 1.79
CA THR A 371 0.16 23.26 3.09
C THR A 371 -0.99 23.96 3.83
N ASP A 372 -0.97 25.30 3.89
CA ASP A 372 -2.04 26.09 4.52
C ASP A 372 -3.39 25.90 3.78
N ALA A 373 -3.39 25.86 2.45
CA ALA A 373 -4.60 25.62 1.67
C ALA A 373 -5.23 24.24 1.95
N VAL A 374 -4.41 23.17 2.02
CA VAL A 374 -4.87 21.82 2.38
C VAL A 374 -5.34 21.75 3.84
N GLU A 375 -4.62 22.38 4.77
CA GLU A 375 -5.00 22.41 6.18
C GLU A 375 -6.31 23.19 6.41
N ARG A 376 -6.52 24.31 5.72
CA ARG A 376 -7.80 25.04 5.76
C ARG A 376 -8.89 24.27 5.03
N TRP A 377 -8.54 23.55 3.98
CA TRP A 377 -9.47 22.87 3.07
C TRP A 377 -10.50 23.85 2.51
N ASP A 378 -10.00 25.03 2.13
CA ASP A 378 -10.80 26.19 1.72
C ASP A 378 -10.51 26.54 0.26
N MET A 379 -11.56 26.71 -0.53
CA MET A 379 -11.46 27.09 -1.93
C MET A 379 -10.95 28.52 -2.12
N ASP A 380 -11.16 29.40 -1.14
CA ASP A 380 -10.70 30.79 -1.23
C ASP A 380 -9.16 30.88 -1.04
N ALA A 381 -8.55 29.93 -0.31
CA ALA A 381 -7.10 29.84 -0.16
C ALA A 381 -6.39 29.47 -1.48
N MET A 382 -7.11 28.82 -2.40
CA MET A 382 -6.59 28.42 -3.71
C MET A 382 -6.16 29.61 -4.56
N ASP A 383 -6.76 30.78 -4.40
CA ASP A 383 -6.45 31.95 -5.23
C ASP A 383 -5.01 32.44 -5.08
N GLN A 384 -4.40 32.16 -3.92
CA GLN A 384 -3.01 32.53 -3.59
C GLN A 384 -1.98 31.53 -4.12
N LEU A 385 -2.41 30.34 -4.57
CA LEU A 385 -1.51 29.31 -5.08
C LEU A 385 -1.06 29.64 -6.52
N PRO A 386 0.11 29.15 -6.97
CA PRO A 386 0.45 29.14 -8.39
C PRO A 386 -0.48 28.20 -9.17
N ASP A 387 -0.67 28.47 -10.48
CA ASP A 387 -1.68 27.77 -11.30
C ASP A 387 -1.56 26.24 -11.29
N TYR A 388 -0.33 25.71 -11.28
CA TYR A 388 -0.09 24.26 -11.23
C TYR A 388 -0.56 23.63 -9.91
N MET A 389 -0.40 24.35 -8.78
CA MET A 389 -0.91 23.94 -7.47
C MET A 389 -2.42 24.08 -7.38
N LYS A 390 -3.04 25.10 -8.00
CA LYS A 390 -4.50 25.22 -8.06
C LYS A 390 -5.14 23.99 -8.70
N MET A 391 -4.55 23.52 -9.80
CA MET A 391 -5.00 22.30 -10.47
C MET A 391 -4.91 21.07 -9.56
N CYS A 392 -3.77 20.87 -8.91
CA CYS A 392 -3.57 19.76 -7.98
C CYS A 392 -4.54 19.83 -6.79
N PHE A 393 -4.62 20.98 -6.12
CA PHE A 393 -5.50 21.22 -4.97
C PHE A 393 -6.97 20.97 -5.33
N LEU A 394 -7.46 21.49 -6.46
CA LEU A 394 -8.85 21.31 -6.86
C LEU A 394 -9.16 19.86 -7.23
N ALA A 395 -8.22 19.15 -7.88
CA ALA A 395 -8.36 17.73 -8.18
C ALA A 395 -8.40 16.87 -6.91
N LEU A 396 -7.54 17.18 -5.93
CA LEU A 396 -7.55 16.60 -4.59
C LEU A 396 -8.91 16.86 -3.92
N HIS A 397 -9.26 18.13 -3.71
CA HIS A 397 -10.48 18.54 -3.03
C HIS A 397 -11.72 17.87 -3.62
N ASN A 398 -11.89 17.88 -4.95
CA ASN A 398 -13.04 17.26 -5.61
C ASN A 398 -13.08 15.73 -5.41
N SER A 399 -11.93 15.06 -5.56
CA SER A 399 -11.86 13.60 -5.45
C SER A 399 -12.18 13.12 -4.03
N ILE A 400 -11.65 13.81 -3.01
CA ILE A 400 -11.85 13.44 -1.60
C ILE A 400 -13.27 13.76 -1.14
N ASN A 401 -13.85 14.88 -1.58
CA ASN A 401 -15.24 15.20 -1.26
C ASN A 401 -16.23 14.25 -1.96
N ASP A 402 -15.93 13.76 -3.18
CA ASP A 402 -16.75 12.74 -3.87
C ASP A 402 -16.76 11.40 -3.09
N MET A 403 -15.60 10.98 -2.59
CA MET A 403 -15.48 9.81 -1.71
C MET A 403 -16.29 10.01 -0.41
N ALA A 404 -16.12 11.16 0.25
CA ALA A 404 -16.85 11.48 1.47
C ALA A 404 -18.36 11.55 1.26
N TYR A 405 -18.82 12.09 0.13
CA TYR A 405 -20.22 12.12 -0.26
C TYR A 405 -20.78 10.71 -0.46
N THR A 406 -20.00 9.82 -1.06
CA THR A 406 -20.38 8.42 -1.25
C THR A 406 -20.58 7.72 0.10
N VAL A 407 -19.62 7.88 1.02
CA VAL A 407 -19.74 7.33 2.38
C VAL A 407 -20.92 7.95 3.15
N LEU A 408 -21.15 9.26 3.03
CA LEU A 408 -22.32 9.91 3.64
C LEU A 408 -23.63 9.35 3.09
N LYS A 409 -23.72 9.14 1.77
CA LYS A 409 -24.91 8.61 1.11
C LYS A 409 -25.20 7.16 1.50
N GLU A 410 -24.17 6.32 1.59
CA GLU A 410 -24.32 4.88 1.83
C GLU A 410 -24.38 4.52 3.32
N GLN A 411 -23.66 5.25 4.17
CA GLN A 411 -23.49 4.93 5.59
C GLN A 411 -24.07 6.01 6.53
N GLY A 412 -24.44 7.18 6.02
CA GLY A 412 -24.89 8.31 6.85
C GLY A 412 -23.77 9.00 7.64
N LEU A 413 -22.51 8.69 7.35
CA LEU A 413 -21.34 9.18 8.08
C LEU A 413 -20.65 10.33 7.34
N HIS A 414 -20.44 11.44 8.05
CA HIS A 414 -19.72 12.60 7.52
C HIS A 414 -18.22 12.52 7.82
N ILE A 415 -17.45 12.01 6.86
CA ILE A 415 -16.04 11.64 7.08
C ILE A 415 -15.02 12.69 6.62
N VAL A 416 -15.46 13.82 6.05
CA VAL A 416 -14.57 14.86 5.48
C VAL A 416 -13.51 15.30 6.49
N LYS A 417 -13.86 15.44 7.77
CA LYS A 417 -12.91 15.88 8.81
C LYS A 417 -11.72 14.94 8.99
N TYR A 418 -11.92 13.62 8.85
CA TYR A 418 -10.87 12.62 9.02
C TYR A 418 -9.96 12.57 7.79
N LEU A 419 -10.57 12.56 6.60
CA LEU A 419 -9.81 12.57 5.35
C LEU A 419 -8.99 13.86 5.20
N LYS A 420 -9.60 15.01 5.54
CA LYS A 420 -8.93 16.31 5.57
C LYS A 420 -7.73 16.29 6.53
N LYS A 421 -7.90 15.76 7.75
CA LYS A 421 -6.81 15.65 8.73
C LYS A 421 -5.64 14.85 8.15
N ALA A 422 -5.91 13.68 7.57
CA ALA A 422 -4.87 12.85 6.98
C ALA A 422 -4.08 13.58 5.87
N TRP A 423 -4.77 14.30 4.99
CA TRP A 423 -4.13 15.10 3.94
C TRP A 423 -3.37 16.33 4.48
N ALA A 424 -3.86 16.95 5.55
CA ALA A 424 -3.15 18.04 6.20
C ALA A 424 -1.88 17.54 6.89
N ASP A 425 -1.94 16.40 7.58
CA ASP A 425 -0.81 15.82 8.29
C ASP A 425 0.32 15.41 7.32
N ILE A 426 -0.01 14.74 6.20
CA ILE A 426 1.01 14.40 5.19
C ILE A 426 1.67 15.67 4.60
N CYS A 427 0.89 16.70 4.25
CA CYS A 427 1.42 17.95 3.72
C CYS A 427 2.34 18.67 4.71
N LYS A 428 2.01 18.63 6.01
CA LYS A 428 2.88 19.17 7.07
C LYS A 428 4.19 18.41 7.17
N THR A 429 4.15 17.07 7.09
CA THR A 429 5.37 16.26 7.13
C THR A 429 6.23 16.40 5.88
N TYR A 430 5.62 16.56 4.70
CA TYR A 430 6.36 16.93 3.48
C TYR A 430 6.98 18.32 3.59
N LEU A 431 6.26 19.30 4.13
CA LEU A 431 6.81 20.63 4.37
C LEU A 431 8.00 20.58 5.33
N GLN A 432 7.95 19.74 6.36
CA GLN A 432 9.04 19.55 7.30
C GLN A 432 10.29 18.97 6.62
N GLU A 433 10.13 17.98 5.75
CA GLU A 433 11.23 17.42 4.95
C GLU A 433 11.80 18.45 3.97
N ALA A 434 10.95 19.22 3.31
CA ALA A 434 11.39 20.34 2.47
C ALA A 434 12.20 21.37 3.28
N LYS A 435 11.76 21.71 4.50
CA LYS A 435 12.50 22.62 5.40
C LYS A 435 13.88 22.06 5.78
N TRP A 436 13.98 20.76 6.07
CA TRP A 436 15.25 20.10 6.31
C TRP A 436 16.17 20.16 5.08
N TYR A 437 15.63 19.85 3.90
CA TYR A 437 16.36 19.94 2.64
C TYR A 437 16.89 21.36 2.36
N PHE A 438 16.03 22.38 2.40
CA PHE A 438 16.42 23.76 2.08
C PHE A 438 17.38 24.38 3.10
N SER A 439 17.36 23.92 4.35
CA SER A 439 18.29 24.36 5.40
C SER A 439 19.60 23.56 5.44
N GLY A 440 19.68 22.43 4.74
CA GLY A 440 20.79 21.47 4.82
C GLY A 440 20.87 20.75 6.17
N TYR A 441 19.74 20.64 6.88
CA TYR A 441 19.67 19.94 8.16
C TYR A 441 19.55 18.43 7.96
N THR A 442 20.37 17.68 8.71
CA THR A 442 20.28 16.22 8.79
C THR A 442 19.71 15.84 10.17
N PRO A 443 18.47 15.33 10.25
CA PRO A 443 17.88 14.88 11.51
C PRO A 443 18.60 13.64 12.07
N THR A 444 18.36 13.34 13.35
CA THR A 444 18.68 12.01 13.89
C THR A 444 17.77 10.95 13.26
N LEU A 445 18.14 9.66 13.32
CA LEU A 445 17.28 8.61 12.78
C LEU A 445 15.90 8.61 13.44
N GLN A 446 15.84 8.82 14.75
CA GLN A 446 14.58 8.88 15.48
C GLN A 446 13.73 10.09 15.06
N GLU A 447 14.33 11.28 14.95
CA GLU A 447 13.65 12.50 14.51
C GLU A 447 13.08 12.32 13.09
N TYR A 448 13.89 11.78 12.18
CA TYR A 448 13.46 11.44 10.83
C TYR A 448 12.26 10.49 10.85
N ILE A 449 12.37 9.34 11.55
CA ILE A 449 11.31 8.32 11.56
C ILE A 449 9.99 8.91 12.07
N GLN A 450 9.99 9.78 13.10
CA GLN A 450 8.77 10.39 13.64
C GLN A 450 8.02 11.28 12.63
N ASN A 451 8.70 11.85 11.65
CA ASN A 451 8.08 12.54 10.53
C ASN A 451 7.77 11.57 9.37
N ALA A 452 8.71 10.70 9.07
CA ALA A 452 8.77 9.91 7.84
C ALA A 452 7.70 8.82 7.75
N TRP A 453 7.19 8.32 8.88
CA TRP A 453 6.07 7.37 8.91
C TRP A 453 4.73 8.01 8.49
N ILE A 454 4.62 9.34 8.54
CA ILE A 454 3.46 10.07 8.00
C ILE A 454 3.75 10.50 6.56
N SER A 455 4.95 11.02 6.28
CA SER A 455 5.32 11.50 4.94
C SER A 455 5.28 10.39 3.88
N ILE A 456 5.47 9.13 4.27
CA ILE A 456 5.32 7.99 3.35
C ILE A 456 3.87 7.68 2.94
N SER A 457 2.90 8.49 3.39
CA SER A 457 1.48 8.45 3.00
C SER A 457 0.64 7.27 3.49
N ALA A 458 1.24 6.25 4.11
CA ALA A 458 0.50 5.11 4.66
C ALA A 458 -0.69 5.51 5.55
N PRO A 459 -0.61 6.52 6.44
CA PRO A 459 -1.77 6.94 7.21
C PRO A 459 -2.92 7.46 6.34
N VAL A 460 -2.62 8.19 5.26
CA VAL A 460 -3.62 8.64 4.29
C VAL A 460 -4.28 7.43 3.62
N ILE A 461 -3.47 6.52 3.07
CA ILE A 461 -3.95 5.32 2.39
C ILE A 461 -4.87 4.49 3.31
N LEU A 462 -4.44 4.25 4.55
CA LEU A 462 -5.15 3.40 5.50
C LEU A 462 -6.41 4.07 6.07
N VAL A 463 -6.39 5.37 6.35
CA VAL A 463 -7.61 6.09 6.75
C VAL A 463 -8.66 6.05 5.65
N HIS A 464 -8.25 6.25 4.38
CA HIS A 464 -9.17 6.07 3.24
C HIS A 464 -9.69 4.64 3.18
N ALA A 465 -8.81 3.64 3.26
CA ALA A 465 -9.18 2.24 3.18
C ALA A 465 -10.19 1.85 4.27
N TYR A 466 -9.99 2.31 5.50
CA TYR A 466 -10.90 2.02 6.62
C TYR A 466 -12.34 2.44 6.31
N PHE A 467 -12.55 3.69 5.87
CA PHE A 467 -13.89 4.17 5.53
C PHE A 467 -14.53 3.48 4.33
N LEU A 468 -13.70 2.97 3.41
CA LEU A 468 -14.14 2.32 2.18
C LEU A 468 -14.49 0.83 2.36
N VAL A 469 -13.99 0.19 3.42
CA VAL A 469 -14.19 -1.26 3.65
C VAL A 469 -14.97 -1.59 4.92
N THR A 470 -14.94 -0.72 5.93
CA THR A 470 -15.65 -0.94 7.18
C THR A 470 -17.09 -0.42 7.07
N LYS A 471 -18.04 -1.25 7.52
CA LYS A 471 -19.44 -0.89 7.68
C LYS A 471 -19.76 -0.74 9.16
N ALA A 472 -20.65 0.19 9.50
CA ALA A 472 -21.13 0.45 10.86
C ALA A 472 -20.02 0.85 11.85
N ILE A 473 -19.33 1.95 11.52
CA ILE A 473 -18.23 2.52 12.30
C ILE A 473 -18.76 3.11 13.62
N THR A 474 -18.14 2.74 14.74
CA THR A 474 -18.43 3.25 16.09
C THR A 474 -17.75 4.59 16.35
N LYS A 475 -18.21 5.32 17.38
CA LYS A 475 -17.59 6.60 17.75
C LYS A 475 -16.18 6.39 18.30
N GLU A 476 -15.98 5.33 19.07
CA GLU A 476 -14.70 4.97 19.66
C GLU A 476 -13.66 4.67 18.57
N GLU A 477 -14.02 3.94 17.51
CA GLU A 477 -13.13 3.72 16.36
C GLU A 477 -12.77 5.03 15.65
N LEU A 478 -13.74 5.94 15.50
CA LEU A 478 -13.51 7.25 14.92
C LEU A 478 -12.54 8.10 15.75
N ASP A 479 -12.66 8.07 17.07
CA ASP A 479 -11.77 8.80 17.98
C ASP A 479 -10.35 8.20 17.91
N CYS A 480 -10.22 6.87 17.82
CA CYS A 480 -8.92 6.20 17.61
C CYS A 480 -8.24 6.59 16.29
N LEU A 481 -8.99 6.81 15.21
CA LEU A 481 -8.43 7.23 13.92
C LEU A 481 -7.85 8.64 13.93
N GLU A 482 -8.26 9.51 14.86
CA GLU A 482 -7.70 10.87 14.93
C GLU A 482 -6.22 10.84 15.37
N GLU A 483 -5.84 9.88 16.21
CA GLU A 483 -4.47 9.71 16.73
C GLU A 483 -3.62 8.71 15.92
N TYR A 484 -4.21 8.09 14.90
CA TYR A 484 -3.67 6.95 14.15
C TYR A 484 -3.37 5.72 15.05
N PRO A 485 -4.14 4.62 14.94
CA PRO A 485 -3.87 3.41 15.71
C PRO A 485 -2.49 2.81 15.42
N SER A 486 -2.00 1.98 16.34
CA SER A 486 -0.66 1.39 16.27
C SER A 486 -0.48 0.61 14.98
N ILE A 487 -1.50 -0.16 14.54
CA ILE A 487 -1.42 -0.90 13.27
C ILE A 487 -1.12 -0.02 12.05
N ILE A 488 -1.67 1.21 12.01
CA ILE A 488 -1.36 2.18 10.94
C ILE A 488 0.09 2.60 11.06
N ARG A 489 0.54 2.95 12.27
CA ARG A 489 1.92 3.37 12.52
C ARG A 489 2.93 2.28 12.15
N GLN A 490 2.73 1.03 12.56
CA GLN A 490 3.65 -0.06 12.26
C GLN A 490 3.70 -0.36 10.76
N SER A 491 2.53 -0.39 10.10
CA SER A 491 2.45 -0.53 8.64
C SER A 491 3.22 0.59 7.93
N SER A 492 3.05 1.84 8.39
CA SER A 492 3.76 3.00 7.86
C SER A 492 5.27 2.91 8.03
N ILE A 493 5.75 2.48 9.21
CA ILE A 493 7.19 2.36 9.46
C ILE A 493 7.79 1.29 8.54
N ILE A 494 7.15 0.12 8.38
CA ILE A 494 7.63 -0.90 7.45
C ILE A 494 7.66 -0.35 6.02
N LEU A 495 6.60 0.35 5.60
CA LEU A 495 6.55 0.97 4.28
C LEU A 495 7.71 1.97 4.07
N ARG A 496 7.91 2.89 5.02
CA ARG A 496 8.99 3.90 4.97
C ARG A 496 10.36 3.26 4.92
N LEU A 497 10.64 2.28 5.79
CA LEU A 497 11.96 1.67 5.85
C LEU A 497 12.26 0.81 4.61
N ALA A 498 11.23 0.15 4.04
CA ALA A 498 11.37 -0.57 2.78
C ALA A 498 11.64 0.38 1.61
N ASP A 499 10.90 1.50 1.52
CA ASP A 499 11.10 2.57 0.55
C ASP A 499 12.54 3.11 0.63
N ASP A 500 12.98 3.59 1.79
CA ASP A 500 14.32 4.14 1.99
C ASP A 500 15.44 3.14 1.62
N LEU A 501 15.25 1.85 1.87
CA LEU A 501 16.20 0.80 1.43
C LEU A 501 16.31 0.70 -0.09
N GLY A 502 15.18 0.87 -0.80
CA GLY A 502 15.07 0.75 -2.25
C GLY A 502 15.37 2.03 -3.04
N THR A 503 15.20 3.22 -2.45
CA THR A 503 15.17 4.50 -3.18
C THR A 503 16.27 5.50 -2.80
N SER A 504 16.78 5.45 -1.56
CA SER A 504 17.62 6.51 -0.98
C SER A 504 18.84 6.90 -1.82
N SER A 505 19.50 5.93 -2.47
CA SER A 505 20.68 6.20 -3.29
C SER A 505 20.37 7.09 -4.51
N ASP A 506 19.20 6.96 -5.12
CA ASP A 506 18.83 7.73 -6.30
C ASP A 506 18.16 9.06 -5.92
N GLU A 507 17.43 9.08 -4.80
CA GLU A 507 16.86 10.29 -4.19
C GLU A 507 17.93 11.31 -3.80
N ILE A 508 19.00 10.85 -3.16
CA ILE A 508 20.12 11.73 -2.78
C ILE A 508 20.83 12.30 -4.01
N LYS A 509 21.00 11.50 -5.07
CA LYS A 509 21.64 11.97 -6.31
C LYS A 509 20.84 13.07 -7.00
N ARG A 510 19.49 13.00 -6.95
CA ARG A 510 18.60 14.01 -7.55
C ARG A 510 18.31 15.20 -6.64
N GLY A 511 18.70 15.10 -5.36
CA GLY A 511 18.65 16.18 -4.39
C GLY A 511 17.39 16.14 -3.56
N ASP A 512 17.43 15.36 -2.48
CA ASP A 512 16.35 15.17 -1.51
C ASP A 512 16.94 15.13 -0.08
N VAL A 513 16.07 15.12 0.94
CA VAL A 513 16.44 15.00 2.35
C VAL A 513 17.17 13.68 2.64
N PRO A 514 18.15 13.65 3.59
CA PRO A 514 18.70 12.40 4.08
C PRO A 514 17.61 11.43 4.54
N LYS A 515 17.64 10.20 4.04
CA LYS A 515 16.71 9.13 4.42
C LYS A 515 17.22 8.38 5.64
N SER A 516 16.51 7.35 6.10
CA SER A 516 16.88 6.60 7.31
C SER A 516 18.33 6.09 7.30
N ILE A 517 18.82 5.60 6.16
CA ILE A 517 20.21 5.14 6.00
C ILE A 517 21.19 6.26 6.31
N GLN A 518 21.01 7.45 5.72
CA GLN A 518 21.93 8.56 5.88
C GLN A 518 21.80 9.24 7.24
N CYS A 519 20.59 9.30 7.80
CA CYS A 519 20.37 9.79 9.16
C CYS A 519 21.14 8.91 10.17
N TYR A 520 21.06 7.59 10.03
CA TYR A 520 21.81 6.66 10.88
C TYR A 520 23.33 6.79 10.70
N MET A 521 23.81 6.82 9.45
CA MET A 521 25.24 7.02 9.16
C MET A 521 25.76 8.33 9.79
N HIS A 522 24.97 9.41 9.70
CA HIS A 522 25.32 10.70 10.28
C HIS A 522 25.34 10.69 11.81
N GLU A 523 24.37 10.03 12.44
CA GLU A 523 24.20 9.99 13.89
C GLU A 523 25.30 9.18 14.60
N VAL A 524 25.64 8.00 14.08
CA VAL A 524 26.57 7.06 14.75
C VAL A 524 27.91 6.87 14.04
N GLY A 525 28.11 7.47 12.86
CA GLY A 525 29.33 7.33 12.07
C GLY A 525 29.50 5.94 11.43
N ALA A 526 28.41 5.21 11.23
CA ALA A 526 28.41 3.88 10.63
C ALA A 526 28.64 3.91 9.10
N SER A 527 29.11 2.79 8.55
CA SER A 527 29.14 2.57 7.10
C SER A 527 27.74 2.39 6.52
N GLU A 528 27.58 2.56 5.20
CA GLU A 528 26.29 2.33 4.53
C GLU A 528 25.80 0.89 4.71
N GLU A 529 26.70 -0.10 4.71
CA GLU A 529 26.35 -1.51 4.90
C GLU A 529 25.79 -1.76 6.31
N GLU A 530 26.46 -1.24 7.34
CA GLU A 530 25.98 -1.31 8.72
C GLU A 530 24.65 -0.59 8.89
N ALA A 531 24.46 0.56 8.23
CA ALA A 531 23.21 1.29 8.24
C ALA A 531 22.07 0.50 7.58
N ARG A 532 22.29 -0.06 6.39
CA ARG A 532 21.30 -0.91 5.70
C ARG A 532 20.93 -2.12 6.55
N GLN A 533 21.89 -2.75 7.19
CA GLN A 533 21.63 -3.87 8.09
C GLN A 533 20.82 -3.44 9.32
N HIS A 534 21.12 -2.28 9.91
CA HIS A 534 20.33 -1.71 10.99
C HIS A 534 18.88 -1.44 10.57
N ILE A 535 18.64 -0.87 9.38
CA ILE A 535 17.29 -0.62 8.87
C ILE A 535 16.52 -1.94 8.65
N LYS A 536 17.17 -2.99 8.13
CA LYS A 536 16.55 -4.33 8.04
C LYS A 536 16.16 -4.89 9.40
N LEU A 537 16.99 -4.70 10.43
CA LEU A 537 16.66 -5.09 11.80
C LEU A 537 15.44 -4.31 12.33
N LEU A 538 15.37 -3.00 12.07
CA LEU A 538 14.19 -2.21 12.45
C LEU A 538 12.90 -2.70 11.76
N ILE A 539 12.96 -3.09 10.48
CA ILE A 539 11.81 -3.73 9.81
C ILE A 539 11.40 -5.01 10.55
N ASN A 540 12.36 -5.86 10.93
CA ASN A 540 12.08 -7.10 11.66
C ASN A 540 11.40 -6.81 13.01
N GLU A 541 11.89 -5.84 13.79
CA GLU A 541 11.29 -5.47 15.08
C GLU A 541 9.90 -4.84 14.89
N THR A 542 9.72 -4.00 13.87
CA THR A 542 8.43 -3.39 13.54
C THR A 542 7.39 -4.45 13.15
N TRP A 543 7.80 -5.52 12.46
CA TRP A 543 6.93 -6.67 12.18
C TRP A 543 6.47 -7.40 13.44
N LYS A 544 7.31 -7.49 14.50
CA LYS A 544 6.90 -8.08 15.79
C LYS A 544 5.80 -7.25 16.44
N GLN A 545 5.96 -5.94 16.48
CA GLN A 545 4.96 -5.00 17.00
C GLN A 545 3.67 -5.07 16.17
N MET A 546 3.79 -5.14 14.84
CA MET A 546 2.64 -5.32 13.96
C MET A 546 1.90 -6.63 14.22
N ASN A 547 2.61 -7.73 14.51
CA ASN A 547 2.00 -9.01 14.87
C ASN A 547 1.22 -8.93 16.19
N GLU A 548 1.68 -8.14 17.16
CA GLU A 548 0.94 -7.89 18.40
C GLU A 548 -0.34 -7.09 18.15
N ASP A 549 -0.23 -6.00 17.39
CA ASP A 549 -1.36 -5.12 17.06
C ASP A 549 -2.49 -5.89 16.35
N ARG A 550 -2.14 -6.84 15.47
CA ARG A 550 -3.10 -7.73 14.79
C ARG A 550 -3.95 -8.56 15.76
N VAL A 551 -3.45 -8.84 16.97
CA VAL A 551 -4.17 -9.61 18.00
C VAL A 551 -4.83 -8.67 19.03
N ALA A 552 -4.19 -7.55 19.35
CA ALA A 552 -4.62 -6.62 20.39
C ALA A 552 -5.70 -5.63 19.95
N GLU A 553 -5.71 -5.19 18.69
CA GLU A 553 -6.63 -4.16 18.17
C GLU A 553 -8.01 -4.72 17.77
N LEU A 554 -8.67 -5.44 18.69
CA LEU A 554 -10.01 -6.03 18.52
C LEU A 554 -11.14 -5.01 18.22
N GLY A 555 -10.84 -3.71 18.24
CA GLY A 555 -11.78 -2.64 17.91
C GLY A 555 -11.99 -2.43 16.41
N PHE A 556 -11.00 -2.75 15.58
CA PHE A 556 -11.09 -2.59 14.13
C PHE A 556 -11.55 -3.86 13.42
N SER A 557 -12.13 -3.72 12.23
CA SER A 557 -12.52 -4.88 11.42
C SER A 557 -11.29 -5.69 10.98
N GLN A 558 -11.42 -7.02 10.98
CA GLN A 558 -10.36 -7.93 10.52
C GLN A 558 -9.90 -7.58 9.09
N THR A 559 -10.84 -7.20 8.22
CA THR A 559 -10.55 -6.74 6.85
C THR A 559 -9.62 -5.52 6.84
N PHE A 560 -9.83 -4.54 7.73
CA PHE A 560 -8.95 -3.38 7.81
C PHE A 560 -7.55 -3.75 8.33
N ILE A 561 -7.47 -4.60 9.35
CA ILE A 561 -6.19 -5.10 9.89
C ILE A 561 -5.40 -5.84 8.80
N GLU A 562 -6.07 -6.64 7.96
CA GLU A 562 -5.46 -7.33 6.82
C GLU A 562 -4.98 -6.35 5.75
N ILE A 563 -5.76 -5.31 5.43
CA ILE A 563 -5.36 -4.23 4.51
C ILE A 563 -4.11 -3.51 5.02
N ALA A 564 -4.06 -3.15 6.31
CA ALA A 564 -2.89 -2.52 6.91
C ALA A 564 -1.66 -3.44 6.84
N THR A 565 -1.85 -4.74 7.10
CA THR A 565 -0.79 -5.76 6.97
C THR A 565 -0.33 -5.92 5.52
N ASN A 566 -1.25 -5.90 4.57
CA ASN A 566 -0.95 -6.04 3.15
C ASN A 566 -0.22 -4.81 2.59
N LEU A 567 -0.42 -3.62 3.15
CA LEU A 567 0.38 -2.45 2.78
C LEU A 567 1.87 -2.65 3.12
N ALA A 568 2.18 -3.19 4.30
CA ALA A 568 3.56 -3.53 4.68
C ALA A 568 4.17 -4.61 3.77
N ARG A 569 3.41 -5.66 3.45
CA ARG A 569 3.81 -6.70 2.47
C ARG A 569 4.05 -6.13 1.08
N MET A 570 3.17 -5.23 0.66
CA MET A 570 3.26 -4.59 -0.64
C MET A 570 4.48 -3.67 -0.73
N ALA A 571 4.86 -3.01 0.37
CA ALA A 571 6.09 -2.24 0.45
C ALA A 571 7.33 -3.08 0.22
N GLN A 572 7.46 -4.18 0.96
CA GLN A 572 8.60 -5.08 0.80
C GLN A 572 8.64 -5.70 -0.58
N CYS A 573 7.48 -5.94 -1.22
CA CYS A 573 7.40 -6.33 -2.62
C CYS A 573 7.95 -5.20 -3.53
N MET A 574 7.36 -4.00 -3.49
CA MET A 574 7.70 -2.90 -4.40
C MET A 574 9.17 -2.49 -4.32
N TYR A 575 9.75 -2.50 -3.13
CA TYR A 575 11.11 -2.00 -2.91
C TYR A 575 12.17 -3.10 -2.76
N GLN A 576 11.80 -4.37 -3.00
CA GLN A 576 12.69 -5.52 -2.83
C GLN A 576 13.98 -5.42 -3.66
N HIS A 577 13.88 -4.86 -4.87
CA HIS A 577 14.96 -4.82 -5.87
C HIS A 577 15.26 -3.39 -6.35
N GLY A 578 14.93 -2.38 -5.55
CA GLY A 578 15.12 -0.96 -5.85
C GLY A 578 13.79 -0.19 -5.95
N ASP A 579 13.79 0.95 -6.62
CA ASP A 579 12.62 1.81 -6.78
C ASP A 579 11.56 1.21 -7.73
N GLY A 580 10.71 0.34 -7.21
CA GLY A 580 9.63 -0.27 -7.98
C GLY A 580 8.44 0.65 -8.28
N HIS A 581 8.40 1.87 -7.74
CA HIS A 581 7.30 2.83 -7.95
C HIS A 581 7.66 3.92 -8.98
N GLY A 582 8.83 4.56 -8.82
CA GLY A 582 9.31 5.59 -9.72
C GLY A 582 9.86 5.04 -11.04
N ILE A 583 10.54 3.89 -11.00
CA ILE A 583 11.09 3.19 -12.16
C ILE A 583 10.09 2.15 -12.68
N GLN A 584 9.70 2.28 -13.95
CA GLN A 584 8.62 1.48 -14.56
C GLN A 584 9.10 0.21 -15.27
N ASP A 585 10.40 -0.05 -15.33
CA ASP A 585 10.97 -1.21 -16.01
C ASP A 585 11.35 -2.34 -15.02
N ARG A 586 12.07 -3.36 -15.51
CA ARG A 586 12.55 -4.52 -14.73
C ARG A 586 11.42 -5.30 -14.02
N GLU A 587 11.62 -5.68 -12.76
CA GLU A 587 10.78 -6.60 -12.00
C GLU A 587 9.36 -6.07 -11.80
N THR A 588 9.17 -4.76 -11.60
CA THR A 588 7.82 -4.17 -11.48
C THR A 588 7.02 -4.37 -12.77
N LYS A 589 7.64 -4.18 -13.93
CA LYS A 589 6.97 -4.42 -15.22
C LYS A 589 6.52 -5.86 -15.36
N ASP A 590 7.36 -6.81 -14.97
CA ASP A 590 7.03 -8.24 -15.03
C ASP A 590 5.90 -8.60 -14.05
N ARG A 591 5.89 -7.99 -12.85
CA ARG A 591 4.79 -8.12 -11.89
C ARG A 591 3.49 -7.56 -12.45
N VAL A 592 3.50 -6.35 -13.02
CA VAL A 592 2.34 -5.76 -13.71
C VAL A 592 1.82 -6.69 -14.80
N LEU A 593 2.72 -7.18 -15.66
CA LEU A 593 2.35 -8.09 -16.75
C LEU A 593 1.71 -9.36 -16.21
N SER A 594 2.30 -10.00 -15.19
CA SER A 594 1.80 -11.26 -14.64
C SER A 594 0.46 -11.13 -13.89
N LEU A 595 0.21 -9.98 -13.24
CA LEU A 595 -0.97 -9.79 -12.41
C LEU A 595 -2.14 -9.14 -13.16
N LEU A 596 -1.86 -8.23 -14.09
CA LEU A 596 -2.88 -7.35 -14.68
C LEU A 596 -3.11 -7.58 -16.17
N VAL A 597 -2.14 -8.16 -16.89
CA VAL A 597 -2.19 -8.26 -18.36
C VAL A 597 -2.30 -9.69 -18.83
N ASN A 598 -1.36 -10.55 -18.43
CA ASN A 598 -1.23 -11.91 -18.90
C ASN A 598 -2.10 -12.82 -18.02
N PRO A 599 -3.11 -13.50 -18.58
CA PRO A 599 -3.85 -14.50 -17.84
C PRO A 599 -2.97 -15.72 -17.56
N VAL A 600 -3.27 -16.43 -16.48
CA VAL A 600 -2.71 -17.76 -16.23
C VAL A 600 -3.23 -18.70 -17.32
N PRO A 601 -2.36 -19.47 -17.99
CA PRO A 601 -2.79 -20.43 -19.00
C PRO A 601 -3.84 -21.39 -18.45
N PHE A 602 -5.03 -21.34 -19.03
CA PHE A 602 -6.18 -22.18 -18.72
C PHE A 602 -6.73 -22.70 -20.04
N TYR A 603 -6.25 -23.86 -20.53
CA TYR A 603 -6.82 -24.70 -21.60
C TYR A 603 -5.97 -25.93 -21.83
#